data_AF-A0A8H3ASD9-F1
#
_entry.id   AF-A0A8H3ASD9-F1
#
_cell.length_a   1.000
_cell.length_b   1.000
_cell.length_c   1.000
_cell.angle_alpha   90.00
_cell.angle_beta   90.00
_cell.angle_gamma   90.00
#
_symmetry.space_group_name_H-M   'P 1'
#
loop_
_entity.id
_entity.type
_entity.pdbx_description
1 polymer ?
#
loop_
_entity_poly.entity_id
_entity_poly.type
_entity_poly.pdbx_seq_one_letter_code
_entity_poly.pdbx_strand_id
1 'polypeptide(L)'
;MNLPGTYSSAIKQNAQTMITTGSTNNQGSLNDAAQSKAKSLKTKPSLFNLCETPAVHDLTGANIRLEVNNVIIKTHEHLISKLIYLKKLVQTARLINPHGDTLTIVVTGGGELVTDFLHTFKILGASSIETPTNFDIDTLVSAARIGSAYEHPTLRAFCIKKIGWAIAQFDRTAPNCTCPRS
;
A
#
# COMPACT_ATOMS: atom_id res chain seq x y z
N MET A 1 19.34 32.96 -38.62
CA MET A 1 19.90 31.98 -39.57
C MET A 1 21.19 31.42 -38.98
N ASN A 2 21.26 30.09 -38.91
CA ASN A 2 22.42 29.18 -38.84
C ASN A 2 23.41 29.17 -37.64
N LEU A 3 23.28 28.10 -36.84
CA LEU A 3 24.36 27.27 -36.27
C LEU A 3 25.16 26.58 -37.41
N PRO A 4 26.41 26.05 -37.24
CA PRO A 4 26.79 25.13 -36.15
C PRO A 4 28.26 25.13 -35.65
N GLY A 5 28.46 24.60 -34.43
CA GLY A 5 29.75 24.22 -33.88
C GLY A 5 29.76 22.73 -33.51
N THR A 6 30.77 22.04 -34.04
CA THR A 6 30.95 20.59 -34.16
C THR A 6 31.24 19.88 -32.84
N TYR A 7 30.54 18.78 -32.55
CA TYR A 7 30.94 17.78 -31.56
C TYR A 7 31.58 16.58 -32.27
N SER A 8 32.77 16.21 -31.85
CA SER A 8 33.51 15.03 -32.31
C SER A 8 33.83 14.17 -31.10
N SER A 9 33.29 12.96 -31.05
CA SER A 9 33.75 11.87 -30.17
C SER A 9 33.56 10.55 -30.88
N ALA A 10 34.69 9.89 -31.11
CA ALA A 10 34.82 8.65 -31.86
C ALA A 10 34.40 7.41 -31.05
N ILE A 11 33.85 6.44 -31.77
CA ILE A 11 33.64 5.04 -31.37
C ILE A 11 34.99 4.33 -31.30
N LYS A 12 35.23 3.53 -30.24
CA LYS A 12 36.07 2.32 -30.33
C LYS A 12 35.50 1.18 -29.48
N GLN A 13 35.32 0.04 -30.14
CA GLN A 13 34.90 -1.25 -29.62
C GLN A 13 36.08 -2.05 -29.03
N ASN A 14 35.69 -3.04 -28.22
CA ASN A 14 36.22 -4.40 -28.09
C ASN A 14 37.48 -4.70 -27.25
N ALA A 15 37.31 -5.61 -26.29
CA ALA A 15 38.05 -6.88 -26.20
C ALA A 15 37.37 -7.89 -25.24
N GLN A 16 37.16 -9.11 -25.75
CA GLN A 16 36.98 -10.38 -25.02
C GLN A 16 38.28 -10.68 -24.22
N THR A 17 38.43 -11.58 -23.25
CA THR A 17 38.00 -12.98 -23.05
C THR A 17 38.69 -13.41 -21.74
N MET A 18 38.12 -14.32 -20.94
CA MET A 18 38.86 -15.52 -20.48
C MET A 18 37.97 -16.47 -19.66
N ILE A 19 37.98 -17.72 -20.12
CA ILE A 19 37.47 -18.96 -19.51
C ILE A 19 38.52 -19.44 -18.51
N THR A 20 38.14 -19.95 -17.32
CA THR A 20 38.85 -21.09 -16.69
C THR A 20 37.93 -21.83 -15.70
N THR A 21 37.81 -23.11 -16.00
CA THR A 21 37.32 -24.29 -15.27
C THR A 21 37.72 -24.42 -13.79
N GLY A 22 36.82 -25.01 -13.00
CA GLY A 22 37.13 -25.59 -11.68
C GLY A 22 36.05 -26.57 -11.23
N SER A 23 36.18 -27.83 -11.63
CA SER A 23 35.42 -28.99 -11.11
C SER A 23 36.05 -29.45 -9.78
N THR A 24 35.28 -29.89 -8.79
CA THR A 24 35.36 -31.25 -8.20
C THR A 24 34.38 -31.50 -7.04
N ASN A 25 33.53 -32.51 -7.25
CA ASN A 25 33.24 -33.69 -6.42
C ASN A 25 33.45 -33.61 -4.90
N ASN A 26 32.41 -33.98 -4.13
CA ASN A 26 32.50 -34.98 -3.06
C ASN A 26 31.11 -35.57 -2.76
N GLN A 27 30.82 -36.72 -3.38
CA GLN A 27 29.82 -37.66 -2.87
C GLN A 27 30.47 -38.48 -1.76
N GLY A 28 29.93 -38.37 -0.55
CA GLY A 28 30.24 -39.25 0.58
C GLY A 28 29.17 -40.34 0.69
N SER A 29 29.64 -41.59 0.68
CA SER A 29 28.90 -42.84 0.55
C SER A 29 28.37 -43.41 1.88
N LEU A 30 27.14 -43.92 1.82
CA LEU A 30 26.51 -45.11 2.43
C LEU A 30 26.98 -45.69 3.80
N ASN A 31 25.98 -45.75 4.70
CA ASN A 31 25.45 -46.94 5.40
C ASN A 31 25.80 -47.28 6.88
N ASP A 32 24.69 -47.30 7.64
CA ASP A 32 24.17 -48.36 8.51
C ASP A 32 24.44 -48.43 10.03
N ALA A 33 23.29 -48.66 10.69
CA ALA A 33 23.03 -49.35 11.95
C ALA A 33 23.46 -48.70 13.28
N ALA A 34 22.48 -48.13 13.98
CA ALA A 34 22.08 -48.62 15.31
C ALA A 34 20.77 -47.97 15.78
N GLN A 35 19.78 -48.81 16.09
CA GLN A 35 18.60 -48.43 16.87
C GLN A 35 19.03 -47.81 18.21
N SER A 36 18.49 -46.64 18.54
CA SER A 36 18.13 -46.38 19.94
C SER A 36 16.82 -45.59 20.00
N LYS A 37 15.90 -46.16 20.77
CA LYS A 37 14.53 -45.72 20.97
C LYS A 37 14.57 -44.73 22.13
N ALA A 38 14.37 -43.45 21.88
CA ALA A 38 14.15 -42.45 22.92
C ALA A 38 13.05 -41.47 22.50
N LYS A 39 11.88 -41.61 23.14
CA LYS A 39 10.89 -40.54 23.30
C LYS A 39 11.58 -39.33 23.92
N SER A 40 11.44 -38.14 23.34
CA SER A 40 11.01 -36.92 24.05
C SER A 40 11.15 -35.67 23.18
N LEU A 41 10.20 -34.75 23.36
CA LEU A 41 10.18 -33.34 22.95
C LEU A 41 9.89 -33.00 21.48
N LYS A 42 8.58 -32.95 21.20
CA LYS A 42 7.97 -32.00 20.26
C LYS A 42 8.29 -30.56 20.72
N THR A 43 9.38 -29.97 20.22
CA THR A 43 9.47 -28.51 20.08
C THR A 43 10.48 -28.14 18.99
N LYS A 44 9.99 -27.92 17.77
CA LYS A 44 10.54 -26.90 16.87
C LYS A 44 9.33 -26.27 16.16
N PRO A 45 8.97 -25.00 16.43
CA PRO A 45 8.14 -24.28 15.49
C PRO A 45 8.97 -24.20 14.20
N SER A 46 8.40 -24.71 13.12
CA SER A 46 8.94 -24.57 11.77
C SER A 46 9.39 -23.11 11.56
N LEU A 47 10.69 -22.93 11.35
CA LEU A 47 11.33 -21.65 10.99
C LEU A 47 10.97 -21.19 9.56
N PHE A 48 10.04 -21.89 8.90
CA PHE A 48 9.40 -21.41 7.69
C PHE A 48 8.16 -20.60 8.12
N ASN A 49 8.39 -19.40 8.63
CA ASN A 49 7.42 -18.34 8.35
C ASN A 49 7.44 -18.20 6.83
N LEU A 50 6.41 -18.81 6.24
CA LEU A 50 6.02 -18.74 4.86
C LEU A 50 6.42 -17.35 4.33
N CYS A 51 7.15 -17.30 3.22
CA CYS A 51 7.34 -16.07 2.46
C CYS A 51 5.94 -15.64 1.99
N GLU A 52 5.20 -15.00 2.89
CA GLU A 52 3.80 -14.75 2.74
C GLU A 52 3.72 -13.64 1.70
N THR A 53 3.27 -14.02 0.51
CA THR A 53 3.22 -13.10 -0.63
C THR A 53 2.30 -11.95 -0.23
N PRO A 54 2.77 -10.69 -0.25
CA PRO A 54 1.96 -9.56 0.17
C PRO A 54 0.64 -9.54 -0.58
N ALA A 55 -0.47 -9.36 0.13
CA ALA A 55 -1.78 -9.23 -0.52
C ALA A 55 -1.76 -7.99 -1.41
N VAL A 56 -2.28 -8.08 -2.64
CA VAL A 56 -2.24 -6.97 -3.62
C VAL A 56 -3.65 -6.51 -3.96
N HIS A 57 -3.91 -5.21 -3.79
CA HIS A 57 -5.10 -4.53 -4.27
C HIS A 57 -4.74 -3.63 -5.44
N ASP A 58 -5.32 -3.86 -6.62
CA ASP A 58 -5.04 -3.08 -7.83
C ASP A 58 -6.19 -2.13 -8.16
N LEU A 59 -5.96 -0.82 -8.01
CA LEU A 59 -6.87 0.20 -8.48
C LEU A 59 -6.48 0.52 -9.93
N THR A 60 -7.25 -0.03 -10.88
CA THR A 60 -7.01 -0.02 -12.34
C THR A 60 -6.22 1.19 -12.86
N GLY A 61 -5.11 0.93 -13.56
CA GLY A 61 -4.24 1.96 -14.16
C GLY A 61 -3.21 2.57 -13.21
N ALA A 62 -2.99 1.97 -12.04
CA ALA A 62 -2.06 2.45 -11.02
C ALA A 62 -0.61 2.60 -11.49
N ASN A 63 0.04 3.68 -11.03
CA ASN A 63 1.46 3.99 -11.29
C ASN A 63 2.30 4.13 -10.00
N ILE A 64 1.68 3.98 -8.82
CA ILE A 64 2.35 3.96 -7.52
C ILE A 64 1.92 2.72 -6.73
N ARG A 65 2.85 2.16 -5.96
CA ARG A 65 2.62 1.10 -4.98
C ARG A 65 2.68 1.71 -3.58
N LEU A 66 1.55 1.72 -2.88
CA LEU A 66 1.50 2.03 -1.46
C LEU A 66 1.51 0.72 -0.68
N GLU A 67 2.62 0.43 -0.02
CA GLU A 67 2.77 -0.73 0.85
C GLU A 67 2.36 -0.34 2.27
N VAL A 68 1.28 -0.94 2.76
CA VAL A 68 0.72 -0.70 4.09
C VAL A 68 0.84 -1.99 4.88
N ASN A 69 1.70 -2.00 5.89
CA ASN A 69 2.06 -3.20 6.65
C ASN A 69 2.61 -4.31 5.73
N ASN A 70 1.82 -5.34 5.38
CA ASN A 70 2.19 -6.40 4.43
C ASN A 70 1.21 -6.48 3.23
N VAL A 71 0.53 -5.37 2.93
CA VAL A 71 -0.46 -5.27 1.86
C VAL A 71 -0.05 -4.19 0.87
N ILE A 72 -0.10 -4.49 -0.41
CA ILE A 72 0.28 -3.59 -1.48
C ILE A 72 -0.98 -3.06 -2.15
N ILE A 73 -1.21 -1.76 -2.01
CA ILE A 73 -2.27 -1.05 -2.71
C ILE A 73 -1.65 -0.34 -3.90
N LYS A 74 -1.89 -0.84 -5.11
CA LYS A 74 -1.53 -0.14 -6.34
C LYS A 74 -2.57 0.94 -6.60
N THR A 75 -2.13 2.18 -6.73
CA THR A 75 -3.00 3.33 -6.92
C THR A 75 -2.35 4.38 -7.82
N HIS A 76 -3.09 5.46 -8.09
CA HIS A 76 -2.62 6.57 -8.88
C HIS A 76 -1.92 7.63 -8.03
N GLU A 77 -0.83 8.20 -8.56
CA GLU A 77 -0.09 9.28 -7.92
C GLU A 77 -0.97 10.50 -7.61
N HIS A 78 -1.97 10.78 -8.44
CA HIS A 78 -2.90 11.89 -8.21
C HIS A 78 -3.79 11.67 -6.97
N LEU A 79 -4.13 10.43 -6.61
CA LEU A 79 -4.91 10.13 -5.40
C LEU A 79 -4.04 10.27 -4.15
N ILE A 80 -2.82 9.72 -4.20
CA ILE A 80 -1.84 9.83 -3.12
C ILE A 80 -1.49 11.31 -2.86
N SER A 81 -1.34 12.10 -3.91
CA SER A 81 -0.97 13.51 -3.81
C SER A 81 -2.03 14.40 -3.17
N LYS A 82 -3.28 13.93 -3.01
CA LYS A 82 -4.32 14.63 -2.24
C LYS A 82 -4.04 14.61 -0.74
N LEU A 83 -3.27 13.62 -0.26
CA LEU A 83 -2.85 13.48 1.13
C LEU A 83 -1.50 14.18 1.31
N ILE A 84 -1.46 15.31 2.03
CA ILE A 84 -0.28 16.19 2.09
C ILE A 84 0.96 15.44 2.60
N TYR A 85 0.79 14.59 3.62
CA TYR A 85 1.93 13.81 4.15
C TYR A 85 2.49 12.84 3.10
N LEU A 86 1.63 12.08 2.42
CA LEU A 86 2.09 11.14 1.39
C LEU A 86 2.64 11.85 0.16
N LYS A 87 2.10 13.01 -0.21
CA LYS A 87 2.64 13.85 -1.28
C LYS A 87 4.11 14.21 -1.01
N LYS A 88 4.46 14.57 0.22
CA LYS A 88 5.85 14.86 0.61
C LYS A 88 6.73 13.62 0.41
N LEU A 89 6.26 12.44 0.82
CA LEU A 89 6.98 11.17 0.61
C LEU A 89 7.20 10.84 -0.87
N VAL A 90 6.18 11.04 -1.71
CA VAL A 90 6.31 10.89 -3.18
C VAL A 90 7.40 11.80 -3.70
N GLN A 91 7.36 13.09 -3.33
CA GLN A 91 8.34 14.07 -3.80
C GLN A 91 9.77 13.70 -3.38
N THR A 92 9.97 13.31 -2.12
CA THR A 92 11.27 12.86 -1.64
C THR A 92 11.77 11.63 -2.39
N ALA A 93 10.90 10.64 -2.64
CA ALA A 93 11.30 9.43 -3.34
C ALA A 93 11.62 9.70 -4.84
N ARG A 94 10.90 10.63 -5.48
CA ARG A 94 11.19 11.08 -6.86
C ARG A 94 12.50 11.86 -6.98
N LEU A 95 12.92 12.57 -5.94
CA LEU A 95 14.25 13.22 -5.94
C LEU A 95 15.39 12.19 -5.97
N ILE A 96 15.20 11.03 -5.33
CA ILE A 96 16.19 9.95 -5.30
C ILE A 96 16.17 9.17 -6.62
N ASN A 97 14.98 8.92 -7.17
CA ASN A 97 14.82 8.19 -8.42
C ASN A 97 13.82 8.88 -9.37
N PRO A 98 14.28 9.89 -10.14
CA PRO A 98 13.40 10.69 -11.00
C PRO A 98 12.85 9.91 -12.20
N HIS A 99 13.55 8.85 -12.65
CA HIS A 99 13.19 8.09 -13.85
C HIS A 99 12.54 6.72 -13.54
N GLY A 100 12.21 6.44 -12.28
CA GLY A 100 11.56 5.18 -11.92
C GLY A 100 10.12 5.09 -12.46
N ASP A 101 9.83 4.10 -13.30
CA ASP A 101 8.49 3.88 -13.86
C ASP A 101 7.45 3.52 -12.78
N THR A 102 7.89 3.00 -11.63
CA THR A 102 7.04 2.67 -10.50
C THR A 102 7.67 3.14 -9.21
N LEU A 103 6.90 3.86 -8.40
CA LEU A 103 7.31 4.33 -7.08
C LEU A 103 6.65 3.49 -5.99
N THR A 104 7.43 3.06 -5.00
CA THR A 104 6.91 2.38 -3.81
C THR A 104 7.03 3.30 -2.60
N ILE A 105 5.94 3.45 -1.86
CA ILE A 105 5.89 4.16 -0.57
C ILE A 105 5.50 3.15 0.49
N VAL A 106 6.28 3.05 1.57
CA VAL A 106 6.01 2.13 2.68
C VAL A 106 5.45 2.91 3.85
N VAL A 107 4.35 2.42 4.41
CA VAL A 107 3.66 2.99 5.56
C VAL A 107 3.29 1.86 6.51
N THR A 108 3.52 2.05 7.81
CA THR A 108 3.17 1.07 8.83
C THR A 108 2.26 1.69 9.87
N GLY A 109 1.29 0.93 10.37
CA GLY A 109 0.39 1.40 11.43
C GLY A 109 -0.54 0.32 11.94
N GLY A 110 -1.64 0.73 12.57
CA GLY A 110 -2.62 -0.19 13.16
C GLY A 110 -3.26 -1.15 12.15
N GLY A 111 -3.87 -2.23 12.65
CA GLY A 111 -4.47 -3.27 11.81
C GLY A 111 -5.56 -2.78 10.86
N GLU A 112 -6.24 -1.70 11.20
CA GLU A 112 -7.30 -1.11 10.36
C GLU A 112 -6.76 -0.19 9.25
N LEU A 113 -5.46 0.11 9.23
CA LEU A 113 -4.89 1.14 8.35
C LEU A 113 -5.07 0.78 6.85
N VAL A 114 -4.97 -0.50 6.51
CA VAL A 114 -5.18 -0.98 5.14
C VAL A 114 -6.62 -0.68 4.70
N THR A 115 -7.59 -1.07 5.52
CA THR A 115 -9.01 -0.80 5.28
C THR A 115 -9.28 0.70 5.20
N ASP A 116 -8.66 1.48 6.08
CA ASP A 116 -8.77 2.93 6.11
C ASP A 116 -8.34 3.57 4.79
N PHE A 117 -7.21 3.12 4.22
CA PHE A 117 -6.76 3.58 2.91
C PHE A 117 -7.70 3.16 1.77
N LEU A 118 -8.19 1.92 1.76
CA LEU A 118 -9.10 1.44 0.72
C LEU A 118 -10.42 2.23 0.73
N HIS A 119 -11.02 2.43 1.90
CA HIS A 119 -12.20 3.29 2.06
C HIS A 119 -11.93 4.73 1.64
N THR A 120 -10.77 5.27 1.98
CA THR A 120 -10.39 6.62 1.57
C THR A 120 -10.26 6.73 0.04
N PHE A 121 -9.61 5.79 -0.63
CA PHE A 121 -9.48 5.81 -2.08
C PHE A 121 -10.82 5.62 -2.80
N LYS A 122 -11.76 4.85 -2.21
CA LYS A 122 -13.14 4.77 -2.69
C LYS A 122 -13.81 6.15 -2.70
N ILE A 123 -13.61 6.98 -1.67
CA ILE A 123 -14.14 8.35 -1.65
C ILE A 123 -13.37 9.26 -2.62
N LEU A 124 -12.03 9.23 -2.60
CA LEU A 124 -11.20 10.13 -3.40
C LEU A 124 -11.25 9.85 -4.91
N GLY A 125 -11.58 8.61 -5.29
CA GLY A 125 -11.78 8.16 -6.66
C GLY A 125 -13.21 8.36 -7.16
N ALA A 126 -14.18 8.70 -6.29
CA ALA A 126 -15.50 9.11 -6.74
C ALA A 126 -15.38 10.43 -7.54
N SER A 127 -16.10 10.51 -8.66
CA SER A 127 -15.98 11.61 -9.65
C SER A 127 -16.15 13.01 -9.06
N SER A 128 -16.80 13.14 -7.89
CA SER A 128 -16.73 14.32 -7.04
C SER A 128 -17.06 13.94 -5.60
N ILE A 129 -16.39 14.58 -4.64
CA ILE A 129 -16.82 14.54 -3.23
C ILE A 129 -18.16 15.29 -3.05
N GLU A 130 -18.56 16.10 -4.04
CA GLU A 130 -19.78 16.91 -4.06
C GLU A 130 -20.98 16.19 -4.66
N THR A 131 -20.79 15.09 -5.41
CA THR A 131 -21.92 14.30 -5.88
C THR A 131 -22.54 13.53 -4.70
N PRO A 132 -23.88 13.36 -4.67
CA PRO A 132 -24.57 12.62 -3.62
C PRO A 132 -24.30 11.12 -3.77
N THR A 133 -23.07 10.70 -3.49
CA THR A 133 -22.73 9.31 -3.26
C THR A 133 -22.95 9.04 -1.77
N ASN A 134 -23.86 8.11 -1.46
CA ASN A 134 -24.05 7.66 -0.09
C ASN A 134 -22.93 6.68 0.24
N PHE A 135 -21.98 7.13 1.07
CA PHE A 135 -20.98 6.26 1.66
C PHE A 135 -21.51 5.75 3.00
N ASP A 136 -21.22 4.49 3.30
CA ASP A 136 -21.46 3.91 4.62
C ASP A 136 -20.68 4.66 5.71
N ILE A 137 -21.20 4.61 6.95
CA ILE A 137 -20.61 5.33 8.10
C ILE A 137 -19.16 4.86 8.33
N ASP A 138 -18.88 3.56 8.18
CA ASP A 138 -17.55 3.00 8.38
C ASP A 138 -16.54 3.57 7.36
N THR A 139 -16.92 3.69 6.09
CA THR A 139 -16.13 4.35 5.05
C THR A 139 -15.86 5.81 5.38
N LEU A 140 -16.86 6.54 5.89
CA LEU A 140 -16.70 7.94 6.29
C LEU A 140 -15.78 8.10 7.50
N VAL A 141 -15.91 7.24 8.52
CA VAL A 141 -15.06 7.25 9.71
C VAL A 141 -13.62 6.93 9.34
N SER A 142 -13.43 5.88 8.54
CA SER A 142 -12.13 5.46 7.99
C SER A 142 -11.42 6.61 7.26
N ALA A 143 -12.14 7.28 6.36
CA ALA A 143 -11.62 8.42 5.62
C ALA A 143 -11.38 9.67 6.48
N ALA A 144 -12.17 9.88 7.53
CA ALA A 144 -11.92 10.94 8.51
C ALA A 144 -10.62 10.68 9.29
N ARG A 145 -10.32 9.43 9.64
CA ARG A 145 -9.04 9.04 10.29
C ARG A 145 -7.87 9.34 9.37
N ILE A 146 -7.91 8.89 8.11
CA ILE A 146 -6.85 9.19 7.12
C ILE A 146 -6.73 10.70 6.89
N GLY A 147 -7.85 11.40 6.72
CA GLY A 147 -7.83 12.85 6.53
C GLY A 147 -7.22 13.63 7.69
N SER A 148 -7.32 13.09 8.92
CA SER A 148 -6.65 13.65 10.09
C SER A 148 -5.15 13.27 10.13
N ALA A 149 -4.82 12.00 9.93
CA ALA A 149 -3.46 11.49 10.07
C ALA A 149 -2.52 11.92 8.93
N TYR A 150 -3.05 12.08 7.71
CA TYR A 150 -2.28 12.38 6.51
C TYR A 150 -2.55 13.80 5.96
N GLU A 151 -3.04 14.69 6.82
CA GLU A 151 -3.19 16.12 6.56
C GLU A 151 -4.08 16.43 5.33
N HIS A 152 -5.32 15.94 5.30
CA HIS A 152 -6.32 16.30 4.28
C HIS A 152 -7.57 16.94 4.91
N PRO A 153 -7.54 18.25 5.22
CA PRO A 153 -8.60 18.92 5.98
C PRO A 153 -9.96 18.91 5.27
N THR A 154 -9.99 19.06 3.94
CA THR A 154 -11.24 19.02 3.17
C THR A 154 -11.93 17.66 3.24
N LEU A 155 -11.18 16.55 3.12
CA LEU A 155 -11.71 15.20 3.26
C LEU A 155 -12.24 14.97 4.67
N ARG A 156 -11.48 15.38 5.69
CA ARG A 156 -11.89 15.28 7.10
C ARG A 156 -13.20 16.04 7.35
N ALA A 157 -13.29 17.29 6.91
CA ALA A 157 -14.47 18.13 7.07
C ALA A 157 -15.70 17.53 6.34
N PHE A 158 -15.51 17.02 5.12
CA PHE A 158 -16.55 16.33 4.37
C PHE A 158 -17.09 15.12 5.14
N CYS A 159 -16.20 14.26 5.65
CA CYS A 159 -16.60 13.05 6.35
C CYS A 159 -17.36 13.37 7.64
N ILE A 160 -16.86 14.30 8.46
CA ILE A 160 -17.52 14.73 9.71
C ILE A 160 -18.92 15.28 9.40
N LYS A 161 -19.05 16.13 8.38
CA LYS A 161 -20.34 16.69 7.97
C LYS A 161 -21.34 15.60 7.57
N LYS A 162 -20.91 14.62 6.78
CA LYS A 162 -21.77 13.50 6.34
C LYS A 162 -22.17 12.59 7.50
N ILE A 163 -21.25 12.29 8.40
CA ILE A 163 -21.54 11.51 9.62
C ILE A 163 -22.58 12.23 10.48
N GLY A 164 -22.41 13.55 10.71
CA GLY A 164 -23.37 14.34 11.47
C GLY A 164 -24.78 14.35 10.85
N TRP A 165 -24.87 14.42 9.52
CA TRP A 165 -26.15 14.29 8.81
C TRP A 165 -26.77 12.91 8.96
N ALA A 166 -25.98 11.83 8.86
CA ALA A 166 -26.47 10.47 9.04
C ALA A 166 -27.06 10.27 10.44
N ILE A 167 -26.35 10.71 11.48
CA ILE A 167 -26.82 10.61 12.88
C ILE A 167 -28.11 11.40 13.11
N ALA A 168 -28.20 12.63 12.57
CA ALA A 168 -29.39 13.46 12.70
C ALA A 168 -30.63 12.90 11.97
N GLN A 169 -30.44 12.06 10.95
CA GLN A 169 -31.54 11.36 10.28
C GLN A 169 -32.09 10.23 11.15
N PHE A 170 -31.23 9.51 11.88
CA PHE A 170 -31.68 8.46 12.79
C PHE A 170 -32.54 9.02 13.94
N ASP A 171 -32.17 10.17 14.49
CA ASP A 171 -32.90 10.82 15.59
C ASP A 171 -34.33 11.26 15.17
N ARG A 172 -34.51 11.68 13.91
CA ARG A 172 -35.82 12.07 13.36
C ARG A 172 -36.77 10.90 13.07
N THR A 173 -36.28 9.67 13.11
CA THR A 173 -37.10 8.46 12.86
C THR A 173 -37.58 7.78 14.15
N ALA A 174 -37.27 8.34 15.33
CA ALA A 174 -37.83 7.87 16.58
C ALA A 174 -39.36 8.08 16.58
N PRO A 175 -40.18 7.01 16.69
CA PRO A 175 -41.63 7.16 16.74
C PRO A 175 -42.00 7.97 17.99
N ASN A 176 -42.83 8.99 17.80
CA ASN A 176 -43.48 9.73 18.87
C ASN A 176 -44.26 8.73 19.75
N CYS A 177 -43.66 8.28 20.84
CA CYS A 177 -44.37 7.58 21.90
C CYS A 177 -45.20 8.62 22.66
N THR A 178 -46.36 8.97 22.11
CA THR A 178 -47.39 9.72 22.85
C THR A 178 -47.94 8.81 23.93
N CYS A 179 -47.48 8.98 25.17
CA CYS A 179 -48.10 8.37 26.34
C CYS A 179 -49.56 8.85 26.44
N PRO A 180 -50.54 7.95 26.66
CA PRO A 180 -51.90 8.36 26.93
C PRO A 180 -51.94 9.07 28.29
N ARG A 181 -52.42 10.32 28.29
CA ARG A 181 -52.81 11.01 29.53
C ARG A 181 -54.03 10.29 30.10
N SER A 182 -53.84 9.63 31.23
CA SER A 182 -54.91 9.18 32.14
C SER A 182 -55.50 10.36 32.90
#